data_AF-A0A2W2M090-F1
#
_entry.id   AF-A0A2W2M090-F1
#
_cell.length_a   1.000
_cell.length_b   1.000
_cell.length_c   1.000
_cell.angle_alpha   90.00
_cell.angle_beta   90.00
_cell.angle_gamma   90.00
#
_symmetry.space_group_name_H-M   'P 1'
#
loop_
_entity.id
_entity.type
_entity.pdbx_description
1 polymer ?
#
loop_
_entity_poly.entity_id
_entity_poly.type
_entity_poly.pdbx_seq_one_letter_code
_entity_poly.pdbx_strand_id
1 'polypeptide(L)' 'MSYVNPDPEPERTPGLESGGGVPPGETPPAESSMPEAGPRQPDSTSRGWAKAPLIIILVLVLVVAIGFLTYALGLIL' A
#
# COMPACT_ATOMS: atom_id res chain seq x y z
N MET A 1 20.91 -5.80 -6.90
CA MET A 1 19.96 -4.85 -6.28
C MET A 1 20.77 -3.61 -5.92
N SER A 2 20.50 -2.44 -6.52
CA SER A 2 21.18 -1.19 -6.14
C SER A 2 20.40 -0.58 -4.98
N TYR A 3 21.07 -0.31 -3.85
CA TYR A 3 20.48 0.42 -2.73
C TYR A 3 20.56 1.92 -3.05
N VAL A 4 19.43 2.61 -3.05
CA VAL A 4 19.39 4.07 -3.09
C VAL A 4 19.41 4.55 -1.65
N ASN A 5 20.52 5.15 -1.24
CA ASN A 5 20.55 5.89 0.02
C ASN A 5 19.88 7.25 -0.24
N PRO A 6 18.78 7.58 0.46
CA PRO A 6 18.14 8.90 0.31
C PRO A 6 18.80 9.96 1.21
N ASP A 7 19.75 9.56 2.07
CA ASP A 7 20.51 10.48 2.89
C ASP A 7 21.46 11.31 2.01
N PRO A 8 21.64 12.60 2.32
CA PRO A 8 22.55 13.46 1.59
C PRO A 8 23.99 12.94 1.66
N GLU A 9 24.74 12.99 0.55
CA GLU A 9 26.13 12.53 0.55
C GLU A 9 27.05 13.48 1.34
N PRO A 10 27.86 12.98 2.30
CA PRO A 10 28.78 13.82 3.09
C PRO A 10 29.75 14.65 2.25
N GLU A 11 30.26 14.09 1.15
CA GLU A 11 31.21 14.80 0.26
C GLU A 11 30.59 15.98 -0.48
N ARG A 12 29.26 16.04 -0.58
CA ARG A 12 28.52 17.07 -1.30
C ARG A 12 27.62 17.93 -0.40
N THR A 13 27.66 17.69 0.91
CA THR A 13 26.77 18.33 1.89
C THR A 13 27.59 19.05 2.95
N PRO A 14 27.70 20.38 2.88
CA PRO A 14 28.43 21.16 3.88
C PRO A 14 27.89 20.93 5.30
N GLY A 15 28.78 20.78 6.27
CA GLY A 15 28.41 20.56 7.67
C GLY A 15 27.99 19.13 8.03
N LEU A 16 27.86 18.24 7.04
CA LEU A 16 27.63 16.82 7.26
C LEU A 16 28.95 16.09 7.49
N GLU A 17 29.09 15.45 8.65
CA GLU A 17 30.25 14.63 8.97
C GLU A 17 30.19 13.29 8.22
N SER A 18 31.34 12.62 8.06
CA SER A 18 31.41 11.31 7.37
C SER A 18 30.50 10.24 8.01
N GLY A 19 30.18 10.39 9.31
CA GLY A 19 29.25 9.53 10.03
C GLY A 19 27.75 9.83 9.80
N GLY A 20 27.39 10.80 8.95
CA GLY A 20 26.02 11.24 8.72
C GLY A 20 25.45 12.18 9.80
N GLY A 21 26.29 12.62 10.74
CA GLY A 21 25.94 13.56 11.80
C GLY A 21 26.26 15.01 11.43
N VAL A 22 25.82 15.93 12.28
CA VAL A 22 26.13 17.37 12.18
C VAL A 22 26.65 17.88 13.54
N PRO A 23 27.40 19.00 13.56
CA PRO A 23 27.85 19.60 14.80
C PRO A 23 26.69 19.96 15.77
N PRO A 24 26.94 20.02 17.08
CA PRO A 24 25.93 20.43 18.05
C PRO A 24 25.35 21.81 17.74
N GLY A 25 24.02 21.92 17.78
CA GLY A 25 23.28 23.16 17.48
C GLY A 25 22.75 23.25 16.04
N GLU A 26 23.26 22.42 15.13
CA GLU A 26 22.69 22.22 13.80
C GLU A 26 21.54 21.22 13.84
N THR A 27 20.63 21.29 12.87
CA THR A 27 19.52 20.31 12.75
C THR A 27 20.04 19.04 12.07
N PRO A 28 19.97 17.86 12.70
CA PRO A 28 20.39 16.60 12.08
C PRO A 28 19.61 16.29 10.78
N PRO A 29 20.20 15.54 9.84
CA PRO A 29 19.49 15.08 8.64
C PRO A 29 18.24 14.29 9.00
N ALA A 30 17.21 14.38 8.16
CA ALA A 30 16.00 13.60 8.34
C ALA A 30 16.31 12.10 8.13
N GLU A 31 16.04 11.28 9.14
CA GLU A 31 16.15 9.83 8.99
C GLU A 31 15.06 9.33 8.04
N SER A 32 15.46 8.59 7.01
CA SER A 32 14.53 7.89 6.14
C SER A 32 14.31 6.46 6.64
N SER A 33 13.07 6.08 6.95
CA SER A 33 12.73 4.66 7.23
C SER A 33 12.21 3.92 6.00
N MET A 34 11.98 4.63 4.88
CA MET A 34 11.37 4.09 3.67
C MET A 34 11.96 4.72 2.40
N PRO A 35 13.23 4.42 2.03
CA PRO A 35 13.89 5.01 0.85
C PRO A 35 13.11 4.83 -0.47
N GLU A 36 12.25 3.81 -0.52
CA GLU A 36 11.48 3.42 -1.70
C GLU A 36 9.95 3.62 -1.53
N ALA A 37 9.50 4.39 -0.53
CA ALA A 37 8.05 4.70 -0.37
C ALA A 37 7.53 5.77 -1.36
N GLY A 38 8.39 6.33 -2.21
CA GLY A 38 8.02 7.28 -3.26
C GLY A 38 7.40 6.60 -4.50
N PRO A 39 6.45 7.22 -5.22
CA PRO A 39 5.56 6.48 -6.11
C PRO A 39 6.24 6.05 -7.42
N ARG A 40 6.52 4.76 -7.60
CA ARG A 40 6.69 4.15 -8.93
C ARG A 40 5.69 3.05 -9.16
N GLN A 41 4.54 3.39 -9.72
CA GLN A 41 3.56 2.42 -10.22
C GLN A 41 2.81 2.98 -11.43
N PRO A 42 3.44 3.08 -12.63
CA PRO A 42 2.73 3.50 -13.85
C PRO A 42 1.64 2.50 -14.29
N ASP A 43 1.75 1.23 -13.88
CA ASP A 43 0.86 0.14 -14.34
C ASP A 43 0.28 -0.70 -13.18
N SER A 44 0.11 -0.15 -11.97
CA SER A 44 -0.40 -0.95 -10.83
C SER A 44 -1.88 -1.25 -10.85
N THR A 45 -2.61 -0.76 -11.85
CA THR A 45 -4.01 -1.11 -11.97
C THR A 45 -4.10 -2.47 -12.65
N SER A 46 -4.17 -3.54 -11.87
CA SER A 46 -4.68 -4.84 -12.34
C SER A 46 -6.16 -4.70 -12.71
N ARG A 47 -6.44 -4.00 -13.82
CA ARG A 47 -7.78 -3.53 -14.24
C ARG A 47 -8.79 -4.68 -14.37
N GLY A 48 -8.32 -5.93 -14.46
CA GLY A 48 -9.15 -7.13 -14.61
C GLY A 48 -9.48 -7.87 -13.32
N TRP A 49 -8.70 -7.77 -12.25
CA TRP A 49 -8.81 -8.72 -11.12
C TRP A 49 -9.88 -8.33 -10.09
N ALA A 50 -10.27 -7.06 -10.00
CA ALA A 50 -11.29 -6.61 -9.06
C ALA A 50 -12.71 -7.14 -9.38
N LYS A 51 -13.00 -7.44 -10.65
CA LYS A 51 -14.35 -7.86 -11.08
C LYS A 51 -14.66 -9.30 -10.70
N ALA A 52 -13.68 -10.20 -10.79
CA ALA A 52 -13.86 -11.62 -10.49
C ALA A 52 -14.36 -11.89 -9.05
N PRO A 53 -13.71 -11.39 -7.98
CA PRO A 53 -14.19 -11.60 -6.61
C PRO A 53 -15.55 -10.92 -6.36
N LEU A 54 -15.79 -9.75 -6.95
CA LEU A 54 -17.09 -9.07 -6.84
C LEU A 54 -18.24 -9.93 -7.42
N ILE A 55 -18.04 -10.53 -8.60
CA ILE A 55 -19.03 -11.41 -9.23
C ILE A 55 -19.27 -12.65 -8.35
N ILE A 56 -18.22 -13.26 -7.81
CA ILE A 56 -18.34 -14.43 -6.93
C ILE A 56 -19.17 -14.09 -5.69
N ILE A 57 -18.89 -12.96 -5.04
CA ILE A 57 -19.65 -12.49 -3.88
C ILE A 57 -21.12 -12.25 -4.26
N LEU A 58 -21.39 -11.61 -5.39
CA LEU A 58 -22.75 -11.31 -5.84
C LEU A 58 -23.56 -12.58 -6.11
N VAL A 59 -22.96 -13.60 -6.72
CA VAL A 59 -23.58 -14.91 -6.93
C VAL A 59 -23.89 -15.59 -5.60
N LEU A 60 -22.94 -15.58 -4.65
CA LEU A 60 -23.17 -16.15 -3.33
C LEU A 60 -24.33 -15.48 -2.60
N VAL A 61 -24.38 -14.14 -2.60
CA VAL A 61 -25.49 -13.37 -2.01
C VAL A 61 -26.82 -13.75 -2.66
N LEU A 62 -26.87 -13.88 -3.99
CA LEU A 62 -28.09 -14.25 -4.70
C LEU A 62 -28.58 -15.65 -4.32
N VAL A 63 -27.68 -16.63 -4.22
CA VAL A 63 -28.02 -18.00 -3.78
C VAL A 63 -28.59 -17.99 -2.36
N VAL A 64 -27.95 -17.27 -1.44
CA VAL A 64 -28.41 -17.14 -0.05
C VAL A 64 -29.79 -16.46 0.02
N ALA A 65 -29.98 -15.37 -0.73
CA ALA A 65 -31.25 -14.66 -0.78
C ALA A 65 -32.40 -15.52 -1.32
N ILE A 66 -32.15 -16.29 -2.39
CA ILE A 66 -33.12 -17.26 -2.92
C ILE A 66 -33.44 -18.33 -1.87
N GLY A 67 -32.44 -18.86 -1.15
CA GLY A 67 -32.65 -19.84 -0.08
C GLY A 67 -33.53 -19.31 1.05
N PHE A 68 -33.34 -18.07 1.48
CA PHE A 68 -34.23 -17.44 2.46
C PHE A 68 -35.63 -17.19 1.91
N LEU A 69 -35.74 -16.77 0.65
CA LEU A 69 -37.04 -16.54 0.02
C LEU A 69 -37.85 -17.84 -0.08
N THR A 70 -37.24 -18.94 -0.53
CA THR A 70 -37.92 -20.24 -0.61
C THR A 70 -38.28 -20.76 0.77
N TYR A 71 -37.41 -20.61 1.77
CA TYR A 71 -37.70 -20.96 3.16
C TYR A 71 -38.89 -20.17 3.72
N ALA A 72 -38.90 -18.84 3.53
CA ALA A 72 -39.99 -17.99 3.98
C ALA A 72 -41.33 -18.35 3.31
N LEU A 73 -41.32 -18.60 2.00
CA LEU A 73 -42.52 -19.05 1.28
C LEU A 73 -43.02 -20.40 1.80
N GLY A 74 -42.13 -21.34 2.10
CA GLY A 74 -42.50 -22.63 2.70
C GLY A 74 -42.99 -22.56 4.14
N LEU A 75 -42.75 -21.45 4.85
CA LEU A 75 -43.32 -21.20 6.18
C LEU A 75 -44.69 -20.50 6.11
N ILE A 76 -44.91 -19.68 5.09
CA ILE A 76 -46.12 -18.85 4.94
C ILE A 76 -47.26 -19.62 4.26
N LEU A 77 -46.93 -20.49 3.30
CA LEU A 77 -47.90 -21.32 2.57
C LEU A 77 -48.20 -22.61 3.34
#